data_AF-D2PTW3-F1
#
_entry.id   AF-D2PTW3-F1
#
_cell.length_a   1.000
_cell.length_b   1.000
_cell.length_c   1.000
_cell.angle_alpha   90.00
_cell.angle_beta   90.00
_cell.angle_gamma   90.00
#
_symmetry.space_group_name_H-M   'P 1'
#
loop_
_entity.id
_entity.type
_entity.pdbx_description
1 polymer ?
#
loop_
_entity_poly.entity_id
_entity_poly.type
_entity_poly.pdbx_seq_one_letter_code
_entity_poly.pdbx_strand_id
1 'polypeptide(L)' 'MNLLEQFVVDEQNADELRGPDCNVASTKNNPVVIARVPGGASDAEAAPVRELRSFRWAYSPNLQVSPRNPSGLRR' A
#
# COMPACT_ATOMS: atom_id res chain seq x y z
N MET A 1 12.19 11.79 15.55
CA MET A 1 11.07 10.81 15.57
C MET A 1 11.48 9.69 14.64
N ASN A 2 11.78 8.51 15.17
CA ASN A 2 12.11 7.33 14.37
C ASN A 2 10.83 6.49 14.20
N LEU A 3 10.33 6.36 12.97
CA LEU A 3 9.08 5.65 12.68
C LEU A 3 9.21 4.14 12.93
N LEU A 4 10.40 3.57 12.75
CA LEU A 4 10.65 2.14 12.95
C LEU A 4 10.46 1.74 14.41
N GLU A 5 11.06 2.51 15.32
CA GLU A 5 10.91 2.30 16.77
C GLU A 5 9.48 2.56 17.23
N GLN A 6 8.87 3.65 16.76
CA GLN A 6 7.53 4.04 17.19
C GLN A 6 6.46 3.00 16.85
N PHE A 7 6.61 2.33 15.70
CA PHE A 7 5.64 1.35 15.21
C PHE A 7 6.12 -0.09 15.28
N VAL A 8 7.31 -0.33 15.85
CA VAL A 8 7.92 -1.66 16.00
C VAL A 8 7.99 -2.38 14.65
N VAL A 9 8.70 -1.75 13.71
CA VAL A 9 8.94 -2.28 12.35
C VAL A 9 10.41 -2.65 12.22
N ASP A 10 10.68 -3.89 11.81
CA ASP A 10 12.05 -4.31 11.47
C ASP A 10 12.55 -3.54 10.24
N GLU A 11 13.82 -3.12 10.25
CA GLU A 11 14.44 -2.37 9.14
C GLU A 11 14.34 -3.09 7.79
N GLN A 12 14.44 -4.42 7.79
CA GLN A 12 14.28 -5.26 6.60
C GLN A 12 12.87 -5.20 5.97
N ASN A 13 11.87 -4.75 6.74
CA ASN A 13 10.47 -4.61 6.35
C ASN A 13 10.07 -3.16 6.05
N ALA A 14 11.06 -2.26 5.92
CA ALA A 14 10.83 -0.84 5.70
C ALA A 14 11.36 -0.37 4.34
N ASP A 15 10.55 0.41 3.64
CA ASP A 15 11.01 1.20 2.51
C ASP A 15 11.90 2.35 3.00
N GLU A 16 12.86 2.75 2.17
CA GLU A 16 13.63 3.97 2.41
C GLU A 16 12.69 5.18 2.34
N LEU A 17 12.57 5.91 3.44
CA LEU A 17 11.71 7.07 3.52
C LEU A 17 12.46 8.34 3.16
N ARG A 18 11.77 9.22 2.44
CA ARG A 18 12.18 10.62 2.36
C ARG A 18 12.07 11.25 3.76
N GLY A 19 12.93 12.22 4.02
CA GLY A 19 12.87 13.02 5.24
C GLY A 19 11.48 13.65 5.46
N PRO A 20 11.22 14.18 6.67
CA PRO A 20 9.91 14.68 7.05
C PRO A 20 9.38 15.75 6.08
N ASP A 21 8.11 15.61 5.65
CA ASP A 21 7.38 16.56 4.81
C ASP A 21 6.15 17.07 5.57
N CYS A 22 6.10 18.38 5.83
CA CYS A 22 4.96 19.02 6.50
C CYS A 22 3.87 19.50 5.53
N ASN A 23 4.14 19.47 4.21
CA ASN A 23 3.21 19.91 3.17
C ASN A 23 2.69 18.71 2.38
N VAL A 24 1.97 17.82 3.07
CA VAL A 24 1.46 16.58 2.48
C VAL A 24 0.23 16.86 1.61
N ALA A 25 0.35 16.63 0.30
CA ALA A 25 -0.79 16.63 -0.62
C ALA A 25 -1.38 15.22 -0.73
N SER A 26 -2.69 15.10 -0.95
CA SER A 26 -3.42 13.82 -1.06
C SER A 26 -2.90 12.89 -2.17
N THR A 27 -2.20 13.45 -3.16
CA THR A 27 -1.66 12.69 -4.29
C THR A 27 -0.23 12.20 -4.07
N LYS A 28 0.45 12.65 -3.01
CA LYS A 28 1.82 12.23 -2.67
C LYS A 28 1.82 10.82 -2.08
N ASN A 29 2.95 10.14 -2.24
CA ASN A 29 3.23 8.93 -1.49
C ASN A 29 3.65 9.30 -0.07
N ASN A 30 3.08 8.61 0.91
CA ASN A 30 3.28 8.83 2.33
C ASN A 30 3.74 7.54 2.99
N PRO A 31 4.54 7.63 4.06
CA PRO A 31 4.88 6.47 4.88
C PRO A 31 3.62 5.94 5.58
N VAL A 32 3.34 4.65 5.42
CA VAL A 32 2.22 3.95 6.01
C VAL A 32 2.71 2.65 6.64
N VAL A 33 2.26 2.35 7.86
CA VAL A 33 2.51 1.06 8.49
C VAL A 33 1.35 0.12 8.17
N ILE A 34 1.67 -1.05 7.63
CA ILE A 34 0.68 -2.10 7.32
C ILE A 34 1.06 -3.41 8.01
N ALA A 35 0.05 -4.23 8.29
CA ALA A 35 0.25 -5.63 8.68
C ALA A 35 0.15 -6.50 7.42
N ARG A 36 1.19 -7.28 7.12
CA ARG A 36 1.25 -8.13 5.93
C ARG A 36 1.75 -9.52 6.27
N VAL A 37 1.13 -10.53 5.68
CA VAL A 37 1.65 -11.90 5.74
C VAL A 37 2.84 -12.01 4.78
N PRO A 38 4.02 -12.46 5.23
CA PRO A 38 5.21 -12.60 4.38
C PRO A 38 4.95 -13.48 3.15
N GLY A 39 5.44 -13.05 1.99
CA GLY A 39 5.31 -13.82 0.74
C GLY A 39 6.12 -15.11 0.79
N GLY A 40 5.50 -16.25 0.46
CA GLY A 40 6.15 -17.57 0.49
C GLY A 40 5.88 -18.38 1.76
N ALA A 41 5.18 -17.82 2.75
CA ALA A 41 4.57 -18.62 3.80
C ALA A 41 3.47 -19.50 3.19
N SER A 42 3.70 -20.81 3.14
CA SER A 42 2.68 -21.81 2.76
C SER A 42 1.60 -21.97 3.84
N ASP A 43 1.86 -21.48 5.04
CA ASP A 43 0.96 -21.61 6.18
C ASP A 43 -0.04 -20.46 6.25
N ALA A 44 -1.31 -20.83 6.30
CA ALA A 44 -2.42 -19.96 6.69
C ALA A 44 -2.26 -19.37 8.10
N GLU A 45 -1.29 -19.87 8.88
CA GLU A 45 -1.01 -19.52 10.28
C GLU A 45 0.18 -18.56 10.43
N ALA A 46 0.85 -18.14 9.35
CA ALA A 46 1.97 -17.21 9.47
C ALA A 46 1.49 -15.87 10.03
N ALA A 47 2.04 -15.51 11.20
CA ALA A 47 1.70 -14.25 11.86
C ALA A 47 2.05 -13.05 10.94
N PRO A 48 1.14 -12.08 10.77
CA PRO A 48 1.42 -10.91 9.96
C PRO A 48 2.55 -10.09 10.60
N VAL A 49 3.49 -9.66 9.77
CA VAL A 49 4.56 -8.75 10.16
C VAL A 49 4.16 -7.31 9.87
N ARG A 50 4.73 -6.36 10.61
CA ARG A 50 4.56 -4.93 10.31
C ARG A 50 5.57 -4.52 9.25
N GLU A 51 5.09 -3.81 8.25
CA GLU A 51 5.91 -3.22 7.19
C GLU A 51 5.68 -1.70 7.14
N LEU A 52 6.74 -0.94 6.88
CA LEU A 52 6.68 0.49 6.64
C LEU A 52 6.82 0.76 5.14
N ARG A 53 5.73 1.15 4.48
CA ARG A 53 5.64 1.27 3.02
C ARG A 53 5.29 2.66 2.55
N SER A 54 5.67 2.99 1.31
CA SER A 54 5.27 4.24 0.66
C SER A 54 3.99 4.06 -0.16
N PHE A 55 2.86 4.62 0.31
CA PHE A 55 1.57 4.56 -0.40
C PHE A 55 1.00 5.93 -0.76
N ARG A 56 0.33 5.98 -1.91
CA ARG A 56 -0.48 7.13 -2.29
C ARG A 56 -1.69 7.27 -1.37
N TRP A 57 -1.95 8.46 -0.86
CA TRP A 57 -3.15 8.77 -0.07
C TRP A 57 -4.41 8.96 -0.94
N ALA A 58 -4.51 8.19 -2.02
CA ALA A 58 -5.69 8.16 -2.87
C ALA A 58 -5.86 6.72 -3.36
N TYR A 59 -6.97 6.09 -2.96
CA TYR A 59 -7.29 4.73 -3.37
C TYR A 59 -7.57 4.69 -4.88
N SER A 60 -6.86 3.82 -5.59
CA SER A 60 -7.09 3.52 -6.99
C SER A 60 -7.46 2.05 -7.12
N PRO A 61 -8.72 1.72 -7.42
CA PRO A 61 -9.13 0.33 -7.58
C PRO A 61 -8.56 -0.25 -8.86
N ASN A 62 -8.10 -1.51 -8.82
CA ASN A 62 -7.73 -2.27 -10.01
C ASN A 62 -8.96 -2.91 -10.68
N LEU A 63 -9.99 -2.09 -10.95
CA LEU A 63 -11.15 -2.53 -11.70
C LEU A 63 -10.73 -2.63 -13.18
N GLN A 64 -10.56 -3.85 -13.69
CA GLN A 64 -10.60 -4.08 -15.13
C GLN A 64 -12.00 -3.73 -15.63
N VAL A 65 -12.19 -2.49 -16.06
CA VAL A 65 -13.41 -2.09 -16.75
C VAL A 65 -13.30 -2.63 -18.16
N SER A 66 -13.88 -3.81 -18.41
CA SER A 66 -14.08 -4.30 -19.77
C SER A 66 -14.87 -3.26 -20.56
N PRO A 67 -14.43 -2.85 -21.77
CA PRO A 67 -15.18 -1.89 -22.57
C PRO A 67 -16.60 -2.42 -22.84
N ARG A 68 -17.62 -1.63 -22.49
CA ARG A 68 -19.01 -1.97 -22.80
C ARG A 68 -19.20 -1.85 -24.31
N ASN A 69 -19.39 -2.97 -25.00
CA ASN A 69 -19.64 -2.98 -26.45
C ASN A 69 -21.00 -2.27 -26.73
N PRO A 70 -21.04 -1.14 -27.47
CA PRO A 70 -22.27 -0.39 -27.72
C PRO A 70 -23.10 -0.93 -28.90
N SER A 71 -22.88 -2.16 -29.37
CA SER A 71 -23.67 -2.73 -30.48
C SER A 71 -24.95 -3.43 -29.98
N GLY A 72 -25.98 -2.65 -29.66
CA GLY A 72 -27.28 -3.19 -29.22
C GLY A 72 -28.51 -2.35 -29.56
N LEU A 73 -28.36 -1.22 -30.26
CA LEU A 73 -29.48 -0.49 -30.86
C LEU A 73 -29.32 -0.48 -32.38
N ARG A 74 -29.91 -1.48 -33.05
CA ARG A 74 -30.47 -1.26 -34.38
C ARG A 74 -31.99 -1.34 -34.24
N ARG A 75 -32.62 -0.34 -34.84
CA ARG A 75 -34.05 -0.03 -34.85
C ARG A 75 -34.88 -1.17 -35.43
#